data_AF-A0A7J4UE54-F1
#
_entry.id   AF-A0A7J4UE54-F1
#
_cell.length_a   1.000
_cell.length_b   1.000
_cell.length_c   1.000
_cell.angle_alpha   90.00
_cell.angle_beta   90.00
_cell.angle_gamma   90.00
#
_symmetry.space_group_name_H-M   'P 1'
#
loop_
_entity.id
_entity.type
_entity.pdbx_description
1 polymer ?
#
loop_
_entity_poly.entity_id
_entity_poly.type
_entity_poly.pdbx_seq_one_letter_code
_entity_poly.pdbx_strand_id
1 'polypeptide(L)'
;LERFVGWILLFVCVFLLFREKEKTWACAIFFLSGCLGLLVFAFPLEQGLFPLFSGLFGISALLLSFRNTLSLPVQEKTLPSLDGAYKAISCASIIGWIASFMPGLGPAQAASIGTSIIKLDEKGYLILIGGLSTVNMLLSLLSFYLFDKTRNGALVIVAEFLQIDFFSFLILLFVALSAGGIACFLSLFFSKKFLQIIPQIPYKSFTLGIIFFISILVILLTGWLGFLILIVSTALGILPEMKGVAKSHMMGCLLLPVILYFLL
;
A
#
# COMPACT_ATOMS: atom_id res chain seq x y z
N LEU A 1 24.25 6.66 6.01
CA LEU A 1 22.82 6.82 5.68
C LEU A 1 21.92 6.32 6.82
N GLU A 2 22.13 5.10 7.32
CA GLU A 2 21.28 4.45 8.33
C GLU A 2 21.01 5.29 9.59
N ARG A 3 22.04 5.95 10.14
CA ARG A 3 21.88 6.84 11.31
C ARG A 3 20.92 8.02 11.11
N PHE A 4 20.66 8.43 9.86
CA PHE A 4 19.74 9.52 9.53
C PHE A 4 18.36 9.02 9.12
N VAL A 5 18.20 7.72 8.83
CA VAL A 5 16.93 7.17 8.34
C VAL A 5 15.81 7.36 9.36
N GLY A 6 16.06 7.04 10.64
CA GLY A 6 15.08 7.25 11.71
C GLY A 6 14.62 8.71 11.81
N TRP A 7 15.58 9.65 11.74
CA TRP A 7 15.28 11.09 11.77
C TRP A 7 14.51 11.58 10.55
N ILE A 8 14.84 11.09 9.35
CA ILE A 8 14.12 11.43 8.12
C ILE A 8 12.68 10.91 8.18
N LEU A 9 12.48 9.66 8.60
CA LEU A 9 11.14 9.08 8.75
C LEU A 9 10.31 9.82 9.80
N LEU A 10 10.93 10.17 10.93
CA LEU A 10 10.29 10.98 11.96
C LEU A 10 9.86 12.33 11.39
N PHE A 11 10.75 13.03 10.67
CA PHE A 11 10.43 14.29 10.02
C PHE A 11 9.27 14.16 9.03
N VAL A 12 9.26 13.13 8.18
CA VAL A 12 8.17 12.88 7.24
C VAL A 12 6.85 12.61 7.96
N CYS A 13 6.84 11.80 9.02
CA CYS A 13 5.63 11.53 9.80
C CYS A 13 5.10 12.80 10.45
N VAL A 14 5.97 13.57 11.10
CA VAL A 14 5.63 14.85 11.73
C VAL A 14 5.07 15.83 10.70
N PHE A 15 5.72 15.95 9.54
CA PHE A 15 5.26 16.80 8.44
C PHE A 15 3.86 16.41 7.95
N LEU A 16 3.61 15.11 7.73
CA LEU A 16 2.30 14.63 7.29
C LEU A 16 1.22 14.88 8.36
N LEU A 17 1.53 14.67 9.64
CA LEU A 17 0.59 14.92 10.75
C LEU A 17 0.23 16.41 10.86
N PHE A 18 1.20 17.32 10.69
CA PHE A 18 0.94 18.77 10.77
C PHE A 18 0.06 19.30 9.64
N ARG A 19 0.00 18.61 8.50
CA ARG A 19 -0.83 18.99 7.35
C ARG A 19 -2.29 18.61 7.50
N GLU A 20 -2.62 17.70 8.41
CA GLU A 20 -4.00 17.32 8.64
C GLU A 20 -4.80 18.45 9.27
N LYS A 21 -6.06 18.56 8.85
CA LYS A 21 -7.01 19.47 9.51
C LYS A 21 -7.29 18.99 10.93
N GLU A 22 -7.57 17.69 11.07
CA GLU A 22 -7.87 17.02 12.34
C GLU A 22 -6.61 16.40 12.97
N LYS A 23 -5.66 17.25 13.38
CA LYS A 23 -4.33 16.83 13.89
C LYS A 23 -4.41 15.86 15.07
N THR A 24 -5.36 16.07 15.99
CA THR A 24 -5.54 15.23 17.17
C THR A 24 -5.90 13.80 16.78
N TRP A 25 -6.85 13.64 15.85
CA TRP A 25 -7.23 12.33 15.31
C TRP A 25 -6.12 11.71 14.47
N ALA A 26 -5.41 12.52 13.67
CA ALA A 26 -4.25 12.04 12.90
C ALA A 26 -3.16 11.47 13.81
N CYS A 27 -2.79 12.19 14.88
CA CYS A 27 -1.84 11.71 15.88
C CYS A 27 -2.36 10.45 16.58
N ALA A 28 -3.63 10.45 17.03
CA ALA A 28 -4.21 9.29 17.68
C ALA A 28 -4.20 8.05 16.78
N ILE A 29 -4.59 8.17 15.51
CA ILE A 29 -4.58 7.08 14.53
C ILE A 29 -3.15 6.59 14.27
N PHE A 30 -2.18 7.50 14.12
CA PHE A 30 -0.78 7.14 13.90
C PHE A 30 -0.21 6.35 15.09
N PHE A 31 -0.42 6.82 16.33
CA PHE A 31 0.09 6.13 17.50
C PHE A 31 -0.68 4.84 17.81
N LEU A 32 -2.00 4.80 17.66
CA LEU A 32 -2.79 3.57 17.87
C LEU A 32 -2.41 2.48 16.87
N SER A 33 -2.28 2.85 15.58
CA SER A 33 -1.81 1.91 14.56
C SER A 33 -0.35 1.50 14.81
N GLY A 34 0.51 2.43 15.24
CA GLY A 34 1.89 2.16 15.63
C GLY A 34 2.02 1.18 16.80
N CYS A 35 1.24 1.37 17.86
CA CYS A 35 1.18 0.44 18.99
C CYS A 35 0.68 -0.94 18.55
N LEU A 36 -0.35 -1.01 17.69
CA LEU A 36 -0.80 -2.26 17.12
C LEU A 36 0.32 -2.94 16.30
N GLY A 37 1.06 -2.17 15.50
CA GLY A 37 2.22 -2.67 14.77
C GLY A 37 3.29 -3.26 15.68
N LEU A 38 3.67 -2.54 16.75
CA LEU A 38 4.61 -3.02 17.76
C LEU A 38 4.15 -4.34 18.39
N LEU A 39 2.86 -4.46 18.72
CA LEU A 39 2.30 -5.70 19.25
C LEU A 39 2.38 -6.84 18.23
N VAL A 40 2.01 -6.59 16.98
CA VAL A 40 2.08 -7.60 15.90
C VAL A 40 3.51 -8.09 15.70
N PHE A 41 4.51 -7.21 15.75
CA PHE A 41 5.92 -7.58 15.63
C PHE A 41 6.49 -8.24 16.90
N ALA A 42 5.89 -8.01 18.07
CA ALA A 42 6.31 -8.62 19.33
C ALA A 42 5.77 -10.05 19.52
N PHE A 43 4.60 -10.36 18.95
CA PHE A 43 4.03 -11.70 19.00
C PHE A 43 4.67 -12.62 17.94
N PRO A 44 4.85 -13.93 18.23
CA PRO A 44 5.39 -14.90 17.28
C PRO A 44 4.31 -15.32 16.27
N LEU A 45 3.89 -14.37 15.43
CA LEU A 45 2.86 -14.56 14.42
C LEU A 45 3.48 -14.76 13.05
N GLU A 46 3.24 -15.92 12.46
CA GLU A 46 3.51 -16.12 11.05
C GLU A 46 2.66 -15.15 10.23
N GLN A 47 3.29 -14.43 9.30
CA GLN A 47 2.62 -13.53 8.36
C GLN A 47 1.71 -12.46 9.02
N GLY A 48 2.05 -11.97 10.22
CA GLY A 48 1.22 -11.01 10.99
C GLY A 48 0.83 -9.72 10.24
N LEU A 49 1.58 -9.33 9.20
CA LEU A 49 1.24 -8.22 8.31
C LEU A 49 -0.05 -8.46 7.51
N PHE A 50 -0.38 -9.72 7.19
CA PHE A 50 -1.57 -10.07 6.42
C PHE A 50 -2.88 -9.67 7.12
N PRO A 51 -3.18 -10.12 8.37
CA PRO A 51 -4.37 -9.67 9.08
C PRO A 51 -4.33 -8.18 9.45
N LEU A 52 -3.14 -7.64 9.72
CA LEU A 52 -2.97 -6.21 10.04
C LEU A 52 -3.39 -5.32 8.86
N PHE A 53 -2.83 -5.53 7.66
CA PHE A 53 -3.18 -4.73 6.49
C PHE A 53 -4.56 -5.05 5.94
N SER A 54 -4.97 -6.32 5.98
CA SER A 54 -6.31 -6.71 5.56
C SER A 54 -7.38 -5.99 6.36
N GLY A 55 -7.21 -5.82 7.68
CA GLY A 55 -8.19 -5.06 8.46
C GLY A 55 -8.02 -3.56 8.37
N LEU A 56 -6.80 -3.01 8.49
CA LEU A 56 -6.57 -1.55 8.43
C LEU A 56 -7.06 -0.94 7.11
N PHE A 57 -6.82 -1.61 5.97
CA PHE A 57 -7.08 -1.04 4.64
C PHE A 57 -8.14 -1.77 3.83
N GLY A 58 -8.25 -3.10 3.97
CA GLY A 58 -9.14 -3.93 3.16
C GLY A 58 -10.57 -3.99 3.69
N ILE A 59 -10.79 -4.77 4.75
CA ILE A 59 -12.09 -5.02 5.37
C ILE A 59 -12.71 -3.72 5.88
N SER A 60 -11.93 -2.80 6.48
CA SER A 60 -12.43 -1.50 6.90
C SER A 60 -13.07 -0.73 5.74
N ALA A 61 -12.43 -0.68 4.58
CA ALA A 61 -12.95 -0.02 3.38
C ALA A 61 -14.19 -0.74 2.83
N LEU A 62 -14.19 -2.07 2.83
CA LEU A 62 -15.34 -2.88 2.41
C LEU A 62 -16.56 -2.66 3.32
N LEU A 63 -16.38 -2.60 4.64
CA LEU A 63 -17.45 -2.33 5.60
C LEU A 63 -18.01 -0.92 5.47
N LEU A 64 -17.15 0.07 5.22
CA LEU A 64 -17.58 1.45 4.95
C LEU A 64 -18.41 1.53 3.66
N SER A 65 -17.96 0.84 2.60
CA SER A 65 -18.70 0.76 1.34
C SER A 65 -19.99 -0.02 1.45
N PHE A 66 -20.07 -1.03 2.33
CA PHE A 66 -21.30 -1.80 2.57
C PHE A 66 -22.46 -0.91 3.07
N ARG A 67 -22.14 0.14 3.82
CA ARG A 67 -23.13 1.10 4.34
C ARG A 67 -23.69 2.00 3.23
N ASN A 68 -22.93 2.24 2.17
CA ASN A 68 -23.32 3.11 1.07
C ASN A 68 -23.92 2.28 -0.07
N THR A 69 -25.15 2.56 -0.47
CA THR A 69 -25.73 2.01 -1.70
C THR A 69 -25.12 2.70 -2.91
N LEU A 70 -23.88 2.31 -3.25
CA LEU A 70 -23.22 2.79 -4.46
C LEU A 70 -23.80 2.01 -5.66
N SER A 71 -24.56 2.71 -6.50
CA SER A 71 -24.83 2.24 -7.86
C SER A 71 -23.58 2.46 -8.70
N LEU A 72 -23.17 1.45 -9.47
CA LEU A 72 -22.08 1.62 -10.42
C LEU A 72 -22.40 2.75 -11.40
N PRO A 73 -21.51 3.73 -11.60
CA PRO A 73 -21.74 4.78 -12.58
C PRO A 73 -21.76 4.18 -13.99
N VAL A 74 -22.46 4.86 -14.90
CA VAL A 74 -22.54 4.47 -16.31
C VAL A 74 -21.12 4.40 -16.90
N GLN A 75 -20.81 3.30 -17.56
CA GLN A 75 -19.49 3.04 -18.11
C GLN A 75 -19.43 3.48 -19.56
N GLU A 76 -18.59 4.47 -19.85
CA GLU A 76 -18.37 4.95 -21.21
C GLU A 76 -17.09 4.36 -21.81
N LYS A 77 -17.16 3.91 -23.06
CA LYS A 77 -15.99 3.43 -23.80
C LYS A 77 -15.24 4.62 -24.38
N THR A 78 -14.33 5.20 -23.60
CA THR A 78 -13.44 6.27 -24.06
C THR A 78 -12.04 5.72 -24.37
N LEU A 79 -11.36 6.33 -25.35
CA LEU A 79 -9.92 6.14 -25.49
C LEU A 79 -9.20 6.76 -24.26
N PRO A 80 -8.14 6.15 -23.75
CA PRO A 80 -7.38 6.72 -22.65
C PRO A 80 -6.75 8.05 -23.09
N SER A 81 -7.09 9.15 -22.39
CA SER A 81 -6.41 10.43 -22.60
C SER A 81 -5.10 10.44 -21.83
N LEU A 82 -4.03 10.93 -22.47
CA LEU A 82 -2.72 11.11 -21.84
C LEU A 82 -2.53 12.54 -21.32
N ASP A 83 -3.57 13.37 -21.39
CA ASP A 83 -3.53 14.75 -20.92
C ASP A 83 -3.20 14.79 -19.43
N GLY A 84 -2.16 15.55 -19.08
CA GLY A 84 -1.66 15.64 -17.70
C GLY A 84 -0.89 14.42 -17.19
N ALA A 85 -0.79 13.34 -17.97
CA ALA A 85 -0.05 12.13 -17.57
C ALA A 85 1.42 12.43 -17.27
N TYR A 86 2.05 13.34 -18.01
CA TYR A 86 3.44 13.74 -17.79
C TYR A 86 3.68 14.26 -16.37
N LYS A 87 2.73 15.01 -15.78
CA LYS A 87 2.87 15.52 -14.40
C LYS A 87 2.88 14.36 -13.41
N ALA A 88 1.96 13.42 -13.58
CA ALA A 88 1.87 12.23 -12.73
C ALA A 88 3.10 11.33 -12.87
N ILE A 89 3.58 11.11 -14.11
CA ILE A 89 4.77 10.30 -14.40
C ILE A 89 6.03 10.94 -13.84
N SER A 90 6.26 12.24 -14.09
CA SER A 90 7.43 12.94 -13.54
C SER A 90 7.41 12.95 -12.01
N CYS A 91 6.24 13.17 -11.40
CA CYS A 91 6.08 13.09 -9.95
C CYS A 91 6.39 11.68 -9.42
N ALA A 92 5.86 10.64 -10.07
CA ALA A 92 6.12 9.25 -9.71
C ALA A 92 7.60 8.91 -9.78
N SER A 93 8.30 9.36 -10.82
CA SER A 93 9.74 9.13 -10.97
C SER A 93 10.55 9.78 -9.85
N ILE A 94 10.32 11.07 -9.56
CA ILE A 94 11.11 11.81 -8.56
C ILE A 94 10.78 11.34 -7.14
N ILE A 95 9.49 11.34 -6.79
CA ILE A 95 9.05 10.98 -5.43
C ILE A 95 9.23 9.49 -5.18
N GLY A 96 8.96 8.65 -6.20
CA GLY A 96 9.20 7.22 -6.12
C GLY A 96 10.66 6.90 -5.90
N TRP A 97 11.58 7.63 -6.54
CA TRP A 97 13.02 7.44 -6.32
C TRP A 97 13.39 7.69 -4.86
N ILE A 98 13.00 8.84 -4.32
CA ILE A 98 13.26 9.22 -2.92
C ILE A 98 12.62 8.21 -1.95
N ALA A 99 11.33 7.90 -2.16
CA ALA A 99 10.57 7.02 -1.26
C ALA A 99 11.09 5.59 -1.27
N SER A 100 11.52 5.07 -2.43
CA SER A 100 12.02 3.69 -2.55
C SER A 100 13.34 3.47 -1.79
N PHE A 101 14.04 4.53 -1.39
CA PHE A 101 15.22 4.44 -0.52
C PHE A 101 14.90 4.42 0.97
N MET A 102 13.67 4.74 1.36
CA MET A 102 13.26 4.91 2.75
C MET A 102 12.49 3.68 3.23
N PRO A 103 12.94 3.00 4.31
CA PRO A 103 12.21 1.86 4.86
C PRO A 103 10.86 2.31 5.42
N GLY A 104 9.81 1.52 5.16
CA GLY A 104 8.44 1.83 5.59
C GLY A 104 7.69 2.84 4.73
N LEU A 105 8.33 3.53 3.78
CA LEU A 105 7.63 4.40 2.80
C LEU A 105 7.23 3.60 1.56
N GLY A 106 5.98 3.14 1.51
CA GLY A 106 5.41 2.49 0.34
C GLY A 106 4.83 3.46 -0.71
N PRO A 107 4.35 2.93 -1.85
CA PRO A 107 3.75 3.72 -2.92
C PRO A 107 2.59 4.63 -2.46
N ALA A 108 1.79 4.20 -1.48
CA ALA A 108 0.71 5.02 -0.93
C ALA A 108 1.22 6.28 -0.22
N GLN A 109 2.29 6.16 0.58
CA GLN A 109 2.90 7.31 1.26
C GLN A 109 3.57 8.23 0.26
N ALA A 110 4.30 7.65 -0.71
CA ALA A 110 4.87 8.39 -1.82
C ALA A 110 3.79 9.15 -2.63
N ALA A 111 2.61 8.55 -2.84
CA ALA A 111 1.50 9.20 -3.50
C ALA A 111 0.96 10.39 -2.68
N SER A 112 0.83 10.23 -1.35
CA SER A 112 0.39 11.32 -0.46
C SER A 112 1.36 12.50 -0.44
N ILE A 113 2.67 12.24 -0.54
CA ILE A 113 3.72 13.26 -0.65
C ILE A 113 3.68 13.90 -2.05
N GLY A 114 3.49 13.12 -3.11
CA GLY A 114 3.41 13.61 -4.48
C GLY A 114 2.21 14.54 -4.71
N THR A 115 1.01 14.12 -4.31
CA THR A 115 -0.23 14.93 -4.44
C THR A 115 -0.23 16.16 -3.54
N SER A 116 0.58 16.12 -2.49
CA SER A 116 0.86 17.25 -1.60
C SER A 116 1.65 18.38 -2.26
N ILE A 117 2.35 18.09 -3.36
CA ILE A 117 3.18 19.03 -4.13
C ILE A 117 2.50 19.38 -5.46
N ILE A 118 1.90 18.38 -6.13
CA ILE A 118 1.30 18.51 -7.46
C ILE A 118 -0.18 18.16 -7.38
N LYS A 119 -1.04 19.05 -7.91
CA LYS A 119 -2.47 18.77 -8.07
C LYS A 119 -2.67 17.83 -9.25
N LEU A 120 -3.34 16.71 -8.98
CA LEU A 120 -3.72 15.70 -9.97
C LEU A 120 -5.22 15.46 -9.87
N ASP A 121 -5.85 15.19 -11.01
CA ASP A 121 -7.20 14.67 -11.08
C ASP A 121 -7.21 13.16 -10.77
N GLU A 122 -8.38 12.53 -10.76
CA GLU A 122 -8.54 11.10 -10.45
C GLU A 122 -7.72 10.21 -11.39
N LYS A 123 -7.71 10.53 -12.69
CA LYS A 123 -6.91 9.80 -13.69
C LYS A 123 -5.42 9.96 -13.44
N GLY A 124 -4.95 11.19 -13.21
CA GLY A 124 -3.56 11.47 -12.85
C GLY A 124 -3.12 10.78 -11.56
N TYR A 125 -4.01 10.66 -10.57
CA TYR A 125 -3.73 9.92 -9.33
C TYR A 125 -3.53 8.42 -9.57
N LEU A 126 -4.33 7.80 -10.43
CA LEU A 126 -4.15 6.40 -10.82
C LEU A 126 -2.82 6.19 -11.56
N ILE A 127 -2.46 7.10 -12.47
CA ILE A 127 -1.15 7.08 -13.16
C ILE A 127 -0.01 7.24 -12.15
N LEU A 128 -0.14 8.13 -11.17
CA LEU A 128 0.85 8.32 -10.11
C LEU A 128 1.08 7.04 -9.31
N ILE A 129 0.03 6.39 -8.81
CA ILE A 129 0.16 5.15 -8.03
C ILE A 129 0.80 4.02 -8.87
N GLY A 130 0.36 3.87 -10.12
CA GLY A 130 0.94 2.90 -11.03
C GLY A 130 2.43 3.16 -11.28
N GLY A 131 2.79 4.40 -11.57
CA GLY A 131 4.18 4.82 -11.75
C GLY A 131 5.03 4.59 -10.50
N LEU A 132 4.53 4.98 -9.32
CA LEU A 132 5.22 4.76 -8.04
C LEU A 132 5.46 3.28 -7.76
N SER A 133 4.50 2.42 -8.08
CA SER A 133 4.64 0.97 -7.89
C SER A 133 5.71 0.39 -8.81
N THR A 134 5.76 0.83 -10.07
CA THR A 134 6.78 0.43 -11.04
C THR A 134 8.18 0.90 -10.61
N VAL A 135 8.32 2.18 -10.25
CA VAL A 135 9.57 2.75 -9.76
C VAL A 135 10.03 2.01 -8.50
N ASN A 136 9.12 1.76 -7.55
CA ASN A 136 9.42 1.01 -6.33
C ASN A 136 9.90 -0.41 -6.61
N MET A 137 9.28 -1.13 -7.55
CA MET A 137 9.74 -2.48 -7.92
C MET A 137 11.15 -2.46 -8.51
N LEU A 138 11.41 -1.58 -9.49
CA LEU A 138 12.72 -1.49 -10.14
C LEU A 138 13.82 -1.07 -9.17
N LEU A 139 13.56 -0.08 -8.32
CA LEU A 139 14.52 0.37 -7.32
C LEU A 139 14.69 -0.60 -6.16
N SER A 140 13.65 -1.36 -5.80
CA SER A 140 13.79 -2.44 -4.82
C SER A 140 14.71 -3.54 -5.36
N LEU A 141 14.60 -3.89 -6.65
CA LEU A 141 15.50 -4.85 -7.28
C LEU A 141 16.94 -4.33 -7.34
N LEU A 142 17.12 -3.07 -7.76
CA LEU A 142 18.43 -2.43 -7.78
C LEU A 142 19.04 -2.32 -6.38
N SER A 143 18.23 -2.01 -5.37
CA SER A 143 18.69 -1.92 -3.98
C SER A 143 19.06 -3.28 -3.42
N PHE A 144 18.34 -4.33 -3.81
CA PHE A 144 18.70 -5.68 -3.42
C PHE A 144 20.04 -6.10 -4.06
N TYR A 145 20.26 -5.81 -5.35
CA TYR A 145 21.54 -6.05 -6.01
C TYR A 145 22.73 -5.26 -5.42
N LEU A 146 22.55 -3.97 -5.12
CA LEU A 146 23.65 -3.10 -4.69
C LEU A 146 23.94 -3.14 -3.19
N PHE A 147 22.91 -3.39 -2.37
CA PHE A 147 23.00 -3.22 -0.91
C PHE A 147 22.56 -4.46 -0.12
N ASP A 148 22.20 -5.57 -0.79
CA ASP A 148 21.63 -6.78 -0.16
C ASP A 148 20.42 -6.47 0.75
N LYS A 149 19.68 -5.40 0.42
CA LYS A 149 18.52 -4.96 1.19
C LYS A 149 17.25 -5.03 0.38
N THR A 150 16.32 -5.84 0.85
CA THR A 150 14.99 -5.98 0.29
C THR A 150 14.08 -4.88 0.82
N ARG A 151 13.31 -4.27 -0.07
CA ARG A 151 12.32 -3.22 0.26
C ARG A 151 10.93 -3.54 -0.27
N ASN A 152 10.77 -4.76 -0.76
CA ASN A 152 9.54 -5.29 -1.32
C ASN A 152 9.35 -6.72 -0.79
N GLY A 153 8.15 -7.05 -0.31
CA GLY A 153 7.87 -8.37 0.26
C GLY A 153 8.13 -9.53 -0.71
N ALA A 154 7.90 -9.35 -2.01
CA ALA A 154 8.22 -10.38 -3.00
C ALA A 154 9.73 -10.66 -3.07
N LEU A 155 10.56 -9.62 -2.97
CA LEU A 155 12.02 -9.76 -2.98
C LEU A 155 12.56 -10.30 -1.65
N VAL A 156 11.87 -10.09 -0.52
CA VAL A 156 12.22 -10.74 0.75
C VAL A 156 12.24 -12.25 0.58
N ILE A 157 11.19 -12.82 -0.04
CA ILE A 157 11.12 -14.26 -0.30
C ILE A 157 12.21 -14.70 -1.29
N VAL A 158 12.44 -13.95 -2.37
CA VAL A 158 13.52 -14.29 -3.32
C VAL A 158 14.89 -14.29 -2.63
N ALA A 159 15.13 -13.35 -1.72
CA ALA A 159 16.38 -13.24 -0.98
C ALA A 159 16.67 -14.42 -0.05
N GLU A 160 15.65 -15.18 0.37
CA GLU A 160 15.83 -16.40 1.16
C GLU A 160 16.46 -17.53 0.33
N PHE A 161 16.28 -17.53 -0.99
CA PHE A 161 16.71 -18.62 -1.87
C PHE A 161 17.84 -18.24 -2.83
N LEU A 162 18.11 -16.95 -3.04
CA LEU A 162 19.00 -16.49 -4.09
C LEU A 162 19.82 -15.27 -3.65
N GLN A 163 21.15 -15.37 -3.76
CA GLN A 163 22.04 -14.21 -3.73
C GLN A 163 22.12 -13.61 -5.14
N ILE A 164 21.87 -12.30 -5.27
CA ILE A 164 21.81 -11.67 -6.58
C ILE A 164 23.22 -11.32 -7.07
N ASP A 165 23.71 -12.06 -8.06
CA ASP A 165 24.81 -11.63 -8.90
C ASP A 165 24.30 -10.77 -10.08
N PHE A 166 25.21 -10.20 -10.87
CA PHE A 166 24.85 -9.33 -11.99
C PHE A 166 23.94 -10.03 -13.01
N PHE A 167 24.15 -11.32 -13.27
CA PHE A 167 23.34 -12.07 -14.24
C PHE A 167 21.93 -12.33 -13.71
N SER A 168 21.80 -12.74 -12.45
CA SER A 168 20.50 -12.90 -11.78
C SER A 168 19.75 -11.58 -11.71
N PHE A 169 20.44 -10.46 -11.48
CA PHE A 169 19.84 -9.13 -11.53
C PHE A 169 19.24 -8.82 -12.90
N LEU A 170 19.98 -9.08 -13.99
CA LEU A 170 19.47 -8.88 -15.35
C LEU A 170 18.27 -9.76 -15.67
N ILE A 171 18.29 -11.04 -15.23
CA ILE A 171 17.15 -11.94 -15.38
C ILE A 171 15.93 -11.40 -14.63
N LEU A 172 16.09 -11.03 -13.35
CA LEU A 172 14.99 -10.52 -12.54
C LEU A 172 14.45 -9.19 -13.08
N LEU A 173 15.31 -8.35 -13.64
CA LEU A 173 14.91 -7.11 -14.31
C LEU A 173 14.07 -7.41 -15.56
N PHE A 174 14.52 -8.35 -16.39
CA PHE A 174 13.79 -8.79 -17.56
C PHE A 174 12.43 -9.40 -17.19
N VAL A 175 12.38 -10.23 -16.15
CA VAL A 175 11.14 -10.83 -15.63
C VAL A 175 10.21 -9.74 -15.11
N ALA A 176 10.70 -8.77 -14.34
CA ALA A 176 9.89 -7.68 -13.81
C ALA A 176 9.27 -6.83 -14.93
N LEU A 177 10.05 -6.47 -15.95
CA LEU A 177 9.57 -5.71 -17.11
C LEU A 177 8.57 -6.50 -17.96
N SER A 178 8.87 -7.78 -18.21
CA SER A 178 7.99 -8.69 -18.98
C SER A 178 6.67 -8.92 -18.25
N ALA A 179 6.72 -9.19 -16.94
CA ALA A 179 5.54 -9.35 -16.10
C ALA A 179 4.71 -8.07 -16.05
N GLY A 180 5.34 -6.89 -15.95
CA GLY A 180 4.65 -5.60 -16.01
C GLY A 180 3.93 -5.38 -17.35
N GLY A 181 4.59 -5.71 -18.47
CA GLY A 181 3.99 -5.65 -19.80
C GLY A 181 2.78 -6.57 -19.94
N ILE A 182 2.94 -7.85 -19.58
CA ILE A 182 1.86 -8.85 -19.60
C ILE A 182 0.71 -8.44 -18.68
N ALA A 183 1.01 -7.95 -17.47
CA ALA A 183 0.01 -7.48 -16.51
C ALA A 183 -0.81 -6.31 -17.07
N CYS A 184 -0.21 -5.40 -17.84
CA CYS A 184 -0.92 -4.32 -18.51
C CYS A 184 -1.98 -4.86 -19.50
N PHE A 185 -1.58 -5.78 -20.39
CA PHE A 185 -2.50 -6.42 -21.34
C PHE A 185 -3.60 -7.20 -20.63
N LEU A 186 -3.24 -8.01 -19.63
CA LEU A 186 -4.21 -8.78 -18.85
C LEU A 186 -5.18 -7.88 -18.10
N SER A 187 -4.72 -6.78 -17.50
CA SER A 187 -5.58 -5.82 -16.80
C SER A 187 -6.59 -5.18 -17.74
N LEU A 188 -6.19 -4.79 -18.96
CA LEU A 188 -7.13 -4.28 -19.98
C LEU A 188 -8.13 -5.35 -20.46
N PHE A 189 -7.70 -6.60 -20.55
CA PHE A 189 -8.58 -7.71 -20.93
C PHE A 189 -9.61 -8.04 -19.84
N PHE A 190 -9.15 -8.22 -18.60
CA PHE A 190 -10.00 -8.57 -17.47
C PHE A 190 -10.91 -7.42 -17.05
N SER A 191 -10.46 -6.17 -17.11
CA SER A 191 -11.33 -5.01 -16.81
C SER A 191 -12.54 -4.96 -17.73
N LYS A 192 -12.37 -5.14 -19.06
CA LYS A 192 -13.49 -5.17 -20.01
C LYS A 192 -14.51 -6.28 -19.70
N LYS A 193 -14.04 -7.47 -19.33
CA LYS A 193 -14.91 -8.58 -18.91
C LYS A 193 -15.60 -8.27 -17.58
N PHE A 194 -14.86 -7.75 -16.62
CA PHE A 194 -15.36 -7.40 -15.30
C PHE A 194 -16.48 -6.35 -15.39
N LEU A 195 -16.35 -5.34 -16.26
CA LEU A 195 -17.37 -4.32 -16.51
C LEU A 195 -18.71 -4.89 -17.00
N GLN A 196 -18.72 -6.07 -17.63
CA GLN A 196 -19.95 -6.74 -18.08
C GLN A 196 -20.61 -7.57 -16.97
N ILE A 197 -19.79 -8.09 -16.04
CA ILE A 197 -20.22 -9.00 -14.97
C ILE A 197 -20.66 -8.22 -13.73
N ILE A 198 -19.90 -7.20 -13.33
CA ILE A 198 -20.09 -6.51 -12.05
C ILE A 198 -21.49 -5.88 -11.88
N PRO A 199 -22.19 -5.37 -12.92
CA PRO A 199 -23.54 -4.84 -12.76
C PRO A 199 -24.58 -5.90 -12.39
N GLN A 200 -24.30 -7.19 -12.66
CA GLN A 200 -25.21 -8.30 -12.39
C GLN A 200 -25.06 -8.85 -10.96
N ILE A 201 -23.96 -8.51 -10.28
CA ILE A 201 -23.67 -9.02 -8.95
C ILE A 201 -24.15 -8.00 -7.90
N PRO A 202 -25.00 -8.40 -6.94
CA PRO A 202 -25.37 -7.51 -5.85
C PRO A 202 -24.13 -7.14 -5.03
N TYR A 203 -23.82 -5.84 -5.01
CA TYR A 203 -22.61 -5.29 -4.36
C TYR A 203 -22.45 -5.75 -2.90
N LYS A 204 -23.56 -5.87 -2.17
CA LYS A 204 -23.59 -6.34 -0.78
C LYS A 204 -23.08 -7.78 -0.64
N SER A 205 -23.60 -8.71 -1.43
CA SER A 205 -23.19 -10.12 -1.37
C SER A 205 -21.74 -10.29 -1.81
N PHE A 206 -21.31 -9.52 -2.82
CA PHE A 206 -19.91 -9.52 -3.27
C PHE A 206 -18.96 -9.06 -2.16
N THR A 207 -19.29 -7.94 -1.51
CA THR A 207 -18.52 -7.37 -0.40
C THR A 207 -18.43 -8.35 0.77
N LEU A 208 -19.56 -8.94 1.19
CA LEU A 208 -19.58 -9.95 2.25
C LEU A 208 -18.77 -11.20 1.89
N GLY A 209 -18.83 -11.64 0.63
CA GLY A 209 -18.03 -12.75 0.14
C GLY A 209 -16.53 -12.50 0.29
N ILE A 210 -16.06 -11.29 -0.04
CA ILE A 210 -14.64 -10.92 0.13
C ILE A 210 -14.25 -10.88 1.60
N ILE A 211 -15.08 -10.27 2.47
CA ILE A 211 -14.81 -10.22 3.92
C ILE A 211 -14.71 -11.63 4.50
N PHE A 212 -15.62 -12.52 4.13
CA PHE A 212 -15.62 -13.91 4.57
C PHE A 212 -14.38 -14.66 4.07
N PHE A 213 -14.04 -14.50 2.79
CA PHE A 213 -12.85 -15.11 2.21
C PHE A 213 -11.56 -14.67 2.91
N ILE A 214 -11.38 -13.36 3.13
CA ILE A 214 -10.21 -12.83 3.84
C ILE A 214 -10.19 -13.35 5.28
N SER A 215 -11.33 -13.39 5.97
CA SER A 215 -11.44 -13.88 7.35
C SER A 215 -11.01 -15.35 7.45
N ILE A 216 -11.43 -16.20 6.51
CA ILE A 216 -11.00 -17.60 6.44
C ILE A 216 -9.49 -17.68 6.19
N LEU A 217 -8.97 -16.94 5.21
CA LEU A 217 -7.53 -16.95 4.92
C LEU A 217 -6.70 -16.54 6.14
N VAL A 218 -7.15 -15.54 6.88
CA VAL A 218 -6.48 -15.11 8.12
C VAL A 218 -6.45 -16.23 9.15
N ILE A 219 -7.58 -16.92 9.39
CA ILE A 219 -7.62 -18.04 10.33
C ILE A 219 -6.70 -19.18 9.88
N LEU A 220 -6.69 -19.49 8.57
CA LEU A 220 -5.87 -20.58 8.02
C LEU A 220 -4.36 -20.27 8.07
N LEU A 221 -3.96 -19.04 7.79
CA LEU A 221 -2.54 -18.67 7.67
C LEU A 221 -1.92 -18.18 8.99
N THR A 222 -2.72 -17.56 9.86
CA THR A 222 -2.21 -16.85 11.05
C THR A 222 -2.90 -17.31 12.35
N GLY A 223 -3.84 -18.25 12.25
CA GLY A 223 -4.56 -18.80 13.38
C GLY A 223 -5.52 -17.80 14.04
N TRP A 224 -5.94 -18.15 15.26
CA TRP A 224 -6.91 -17.36 16.02
C TRP A 224 -6.38 -15.98 16.42
N LEU A 225 -5.10 -15.88 16.78
CA LEU A 225 -4.47 -14.62 17.15
C LEU A 225 -4.47 -13.62 15.98
N GLY A 226 -4.19 -14.08 14.76
CA GLY A 226 -4.29 -13.21 13.58
C GLY A 226 -5.73 -12.78 13.28
N PHE A 227 -6.73 -13.61 13.57
CA PHE A 227 -8.13 -13.20 13.48
C PHE A 227 -8.49 -12.10 14.50
N LEU A 228 -7.96 -12.15 15.72
CA LEU A 228 -8.11 -11.06 16.68
C LEU A 228 -7.46 -9.77 16.18
N ILE A 229 -6.26 -9.86 15.59
CA ILE A 229 -5.60 -8.71 14.96
C ILE A 229 -6.45 -8.15 13.84
N LEU A 230 -7.05 -8.99 12.99
CA LEU A 230 -7.94 -8.57 11.92
C LEU A 230 -9.12 -7.75 12.44
N ILE A 231 -9.74 -8.16 13.56
CA ILE A 231 -10.86 -7.44 14.17
C ILE A 231 -10.39 -6.06 14.67
N VAL A 232 -9.31 -6.02 15.43
CA VAL A 232 -8.77 -4.77 16.01
C VAL A 232 -8.30 -3.81 14.91
N SER A 233 -7.58 -4.34 13.91
CA SER A 233 -7.09 -3.58 12.76
C SER A 233 -8.26 -3.07 11.91
N THR A 234 -9.33 -3.84 11.75
CA THR A 234 -10.56 -3.39 11.07
C THR A 234 -11.24 -2.24 11.83
N ALA A 235 -11.39 -2.36 13.15
CA ALA A 235 -11.97 -1.30 13.97
C ALA A 235 -11.16 0.01 13.89
N LEU A 236 -9.84 -0.08 13.99
CA LEU A 236 -8.95 1.07 13.78
C LEU A 236 -9.03 1.61 12.34
N GLY A 237 -9.15 0.71 11.36
CA GLY A 237 -9.23 1.02 9.92
C GLY A 237 -10.41 1.90 9.52
N ILE A 238 -11.50 1.86 10.29
CA ILE A 238 -12.71 2.63 10.05
C ILE A 238 -12.56 4.10 10.53
N LEU A 239 -11.72 4.35 11.53
CA LEU A 239 -11.60 5.67 12.18
C LEU A 239 -11.17 6.81 11.26
N PRO A 240 -10.18 6.66 10.35
CA PRO A 240 -9.75 7.77 9.49
C PRO A 240 -10.89 8.32 8.63
N GLU A 241 -11.71 7.44 8.06
CA GLU A 241 -12.85 7.84 7.22
C GLU A 241 -13.90 8.60 8.05
N MET A 242 -14.22 8.10 9.24
CA MET A 242 -15.20 8.73 10.14
C MET A 242 -14.74 10.11 10.64
N LYS A 243 -13.43 10.36 10.68
CA LYS A 243 -12.83 11.60 11.19
C LYS A 243 -12.29 12.51 10.09
N GLY A 244 -12.44 12.13 8.82
CA GLY A 244 -11.94 12.92 7.69
C GLY A 244 -10.41 13.06 7.68
N VAL A 245 -9.69 12.05 8.19
CA VAL A 245 -8.22 11.99 8.25
C VAL A 245 -7.71 11.04 7.17
N ALA A 246 -6.56 11.34 6.57
CA ALA A 246 -5.99 10.47 5.54
C ALA A 246 -5.62 9.07 6.09
N LYS A 247 -5.95 8.02 5.32
CA LYS A 247 -5.63 6.63 5.66
C LYS A 247 -4.12 6.36 5.74
N SER A 248 -3.30 7.21 5.14
CA SER A 248 -1.83 7.15 5.18
C SER A 248 -1.27 7.13 6.60
N HIS A 249 -1.95 7.77 7.57
CA HIS A 249 -1.49 7.78 8.98
C HIS A 249 -1.55 6.40 9.64
N MET A 250 -2.37 5.48 9.13
CA MET A 250 -2.40 4.09 9.63
C MET A 250 -1.13 3.31 9.32
N MET A 251 -0.29 3.79 8.40
CA MET A 251 1.06 3.24 8.20
C MET A 251 1.98 3.50 9.40
N GLY A 252 1.52 4.21 10.43
CA GLY A 252 2.14 4.22 11.75
C GLY A 252 2.46 2.81 12.26
N CYS A 253 1.65 1.80 11.90
CA CYS A 253 1.89 0.39 12.22
C CYS A 253 3.23 -0.17 11.69
N LEU A 254 3.81 0.41 10.64
CA LEU A 254 5.17 0.11 10.18
C LEU A 254 6.16 1.20 10.59
N LEU A 255 5.78 2.47 10.39
CA LEU A 255 6.69 3.60 10.55
C LEU A 255 7.14 3.77 12.00
N LEU A 256 6.26 3.59 12.99
CA LEU A 256 6.63 3.71 14.39
C LEU A 256 7.63 2.62 14.82
N PRO A 257 7.39 1.31 14.58
CA PRO A 257 8.40 0.27 14.84
C PRO A 257 9.75 0.55 14.14
N VAL A 258 9.73 0.97 12.88
CA VAL A 258 10.96 1.25 12.11
C VAL A 258 11.71 2.47 12.66
N ILE A 259 11.00 3.55 13.02
CA ILE A 259 11.61 4.73 13.63
C ILE A 259 12.28 4.35 14.96
N LEU A 260 11.59 3.57 15.80
CA LEU A 260 12.14 3.12 17.08
C LEU A 260 13.37 2.23 16.87
N TYR A 261 13.33 1.31 15.91
CA TYR A 261 14.48 0.45 15.57
C TYR A 261 15.74 1.22 15.14
N PHE A 262 15.59 2.36 14.47
CA PHE A 262 16.75 3.16 14.02
C PHE A 262 17.22 4.21 15.05
N LEU A 263 16.39 4.57 16.02
CA LEU A 263 16.69 5.63 17.00
C LEU A 263 17.05 5.12 18.40
N LEU A 264 16.60 3.91 18.76
CA LEU A 264 16.90 3.22 20.02
C LEU A 264 17.92 2.10 19.78
#